data_AF-A0A8I0T2C0-F1
#
_entry.id   AF-A0A8I0T2C0-F1
#
_cell.length_a   1.000
_cell.length_b   1.000
_cell.length_c   1.000
_cell.angle_alpha   90.00
_cell.angle_beta   90.00
_cell.angle_gamma   90.00
#
_symmetry.space_group_name_H-M   'P 1'
#
loop_
_entity.id
_entity.type
_entity.pdbx_description
1 polymer ?
#
loop_
_entity_poly.entity_id
_entity_poly.type
_entity_poly.pdbx_seq_one_letter_code
_entity_poly.pdbx_strand_id
1 'polypeptide(L)' 'MSIKGLEQAITNLNSISTTAVPRASAQAVNRVATRAVNKSVSVVSKDTRVPRKLVKQRA' A
#
# COMPACT_ATOMS: atom_id res chain seq x y z
N MET A 1 0.12 -20.17 38.70
CA MET A 1 0.70 -20.85 37.52
C MET A 1 1.12 -19.77 36.53
N SER A 2 2.41 -19.63 36.24
CA SER A 2 2.90 -18.68 35.22
C SER A 2 3.02 -19.43 33.89
N ILE A 3 2.32 -18.96 32.86
CA ILE A 3 2.42 -19.52 31.51
C ILE A 3 3.73 -19.00 30.91
N LYS A 4 4.72 -19.89 30.79
CA LYS A 4 6.02 -19.57 30.20
C LYS A 4 5.82 -19.05 28.77
N GLY A 5 6.32 -17.84 28.50
CA GLY A 5 6.26 -17.22 27.17
C GLY A 5 5.03 -16.36 26.87
N LEU A 6 4.10 -16.21 27.82
CA LEU A 6 2.92 -15.35 27.65
C LEU A 6 3.31 -13.87 27.44
N GLU A 7 4.26 -13.35 28.22
CA GLU A 7 4.78 -11.98 28.05
C GLU A 7 5.42 -11.75 26.67
N GLN A 8 6.13 -12.75 26.15
CA GLN A 8 6.73 -12.67 24.82
C GLN A 8 5.65 -12.66 23.73
N ALA A 9 4.60 -13.48 23.88
CA ALA A 9 3.47 -13.50 22.96
C ALA A 9 2.74 -12.14 22.95
N ILE A 10 2.51 -11.53 24.12
CA ILE A 10 1.92 -10.19 24.23
C ILE A 10 2.82 -9.15 23.54
N THR A 11 4.12 -9.20 23.80
CA THR A 11 5.09 -8.28 23.17
C THR A 11 5.11 -8.42 21.65
N ASN A 12 5.06 -9.65 21.13
CA ASN A 12 4.99 -9.93 19.70
C ASN A 12 3.68 -9.43 19.07
N LEU A 13 2.55 -9.58 19.76
CA LEU A 13 1.27 -9.04 19.28
C LEU A 13 1.28 -7.51 19.27
N ASN A 14 1.82 -6.88 20.31
CA ASN A 14 1.97 -5.42 20.37
C ASN A 14 2.89 -4.89 19.26
N SER A 15 3.96 -5.62 18.91
CA SER A 15 4.87 -5.20 17.84
C SER A 15 4.24 -5.25 16.44
N ILE A 16 3.27 -6.15 16.20
CA ILE A 16 2.48 -6.17 14.96
C ILE A 16 1.70 -4.87 14.80
N SER A 17 1.06 -4.39 15.88
CA SER A 17 0.28 -3.16 15.86
C SER A 17 1.14 -1.93 15.55
N THR A 18 2.38 -1.89 16.04
CA THR A 18 3.26 -0.71 15.86
C THR A 18 4.01 -0.71 14.54
N THR A 19 4.26 -1.89 13.95
CA THR A 19 5.11 -2.01 12.75
C THR A 19 4.35 -2.54 11.53
N ALA A 20 3.78 -3.74 11.64
CA ALA A 20 3.19 -4.44 10.52
C ALA A 20 1.88 -3.79 10.05
N VAL A 21 1.03 -3.34 10.99
CA VAL A 21 -0.25 -2.70 10.66
C VAL A 21 -0.05 -1.39 9.89
N PRO A 22 0.75 -0.40 10.36
CA PRO A 22 1.01 0.82 9.61
C PRO A 22 1.63 0.55 8.22
N ARG A 23 2.55 -0.42 8.14
CA ARG A 23 3.16 -0.83 6.87
C ARG A 23 2.13 -1.41 5.90
N ALA A 24 1.25 -2.31 6.37
CA ALA A 24 0.19 -2.88 5.56
C ALA A 24 -0.81 -1.81 5.08
N SER A 25 -1.18 -0.88 5.96
CA SER A 25 -2.03 0.26 5.62
C SER A 25 -1.41 1.14 4.53
N ALA A 26 -0.14 1.51 4.67
CA ALA A 26 0.59 2.27 3.66
C ALA A 26 0.64 1.52 2.31
N GLN A 27 0.87 0.21 2.33
CA GLN A 27 0.83 -0.61 1.13
C GLN A 27 -0.56 -0.63 0.47
N ALA A 28 -1.63 -0.75 1.26
CA ALA A 28 -2.99 -0.72 0.75
C ALA A 28 -3.29 0.62 0.06
N VAL A 29 -2.95 1.74 0.71
CA VAL A 29 -3.09 3.08 0.13
C VAL A 29 -2.28 3.22 -1.16
N ASN A 30 -1.02 2.81 -1.17
CA ASN A 30 -0.17 2.90 -2.35
C ASN A 30 -0.68 2.06 -3.52
N ARG A 31 -1.28 0.89 -3.25
CA ARG A 31 -1.93 0.05 -4.27
C ARG A 31 -3.14 0.76 -4.87
N VAL A 32 -3.99 1.37 -4.04
CA VAL A 32 -5.17 2.13 -4.50
C VAL A 32 -4.74 3.35 -5.31
N ALA A 33 -3.78 4.13 -4.82
CA ALA A 33 -3.25 5.30 -5.52
C ALA A 33 -2.67 4.91 -6.90
N THR A 34 -1.87 3.84 -6.96
CA THR A 34 -1.31 3.34 -8.23
C THR A 34 -2.40 2.92 -9.21
N ARG A 35 -3.45 2.22 -8.73
CA ARG A 35 -4.60 1.83 -9.56
C ARG A 35 -5.36 3.04 -10.09
N ALA A 36 -5.64 4.02 -9.22
CA ALA A 36 -6.31 5.26 -9.59
C ALA A 36 -5.52 6.02 -10.66
N VAL A 37 -4.22 6.25 -10.43
CA VAL A 37 -3.33 6.91 -11.41
C VAL A 37 -3.32 6.16 -12.74
N ASN A 38 -3.17 4.83 -12.73
CA ASN A 38 -3.15 4.04 -13.95
C ASN A 38 -4.46 4.11 -14.72
N LYS A 39 -5.61 4.18 -14.01
CA LYS A 39 -6.93 4.36 -14.61
C LYS A 39 -7.05 5.75 -15.23
N SER A 40 -6.69 6.81 -14.50
CA SER A 40 -6.73 8.19 -15.00
C SER A 40 -5.85 8.38 -16.24
N VAL A 41 -4.61 7.87 -16.21
CA VAL A 41 -3.71 7.85 -17.37
C VAL A 41 -4.35 7.13 -18.57
N SER A 42 -5.05 6.02 -18.32
CA SER A 42 -5.72 5.29 -19.40
C SER A 42 -6.90 6.04 -19.99
N VAL A 43 -7.62 6.83 -19.20
CA VAL A 43 -8.74 7.65 -19.67
C VAL A 43 -8.19 8.78 -20.53
N VAL A 44 -7.28 9.59 -19.98
CA VAL A 44 -6.67 10.73 -20.68
C VAL A 44 -5.98 10.31 -21.99
N SER A 45 -5.25 9.19 -21.98
CA SER A 45 -4.59 8.67 -23.18
C SER A 45 -5.57 8.32 -24.31
N LYS A 46 -6.77 7.82 -23.98
CA LYS A 46 -7.80 7.49 -24.97
C LYS A 46 -8.45 8.75 -25.51
N ASP A 47 -8.80 9.69 -24.62
CA ASP A 47 -9.47 10.94 -24.99
C ASP A 47 -8.56 11.82 -25.87
N THR A 48 -7.26 11.84 -25.57
CA THR A 48 -6.27 12.66 -26.30
C THR A 48 -5.60 11.94 -27.47
N ARG A 49 -5.82 10.63 -27.65
CA ARG A 49 -5.15 9.78 -28.66
C ARG A 49 -3.61 9.80 -28.56
N VAL A 50 -3.05 10.04 -27.37
CA VAL A 50 -1.61 10.05 -27.12
C VAL A 50 -1.20 8.78 -26.36
N PRO A 51 -0.07 8.12 -26.68
CA PRO A 51 0.42 6.96 -25.93
C PRO A 51 0.56 7.21 -24.42
N ARG A 52 0.12 6.24 -23.59
CA ARG A 52 0.16 6.32 -22.12
C ARG A 52 1.53 6.68 -21.52
N LYS A 53 2.63 6.29 -22.19
CA LYS A 53 4.01 6.59 -21.76
C LYS A 53 4.35 8.08 -21.78
N LEU A 54 3.62 8.87 -22.59
CA LEU A 54 3.78 10.32 -22.67
C LEU A 54 2.84 11.04 -21.70
N VAL A 55 1.72 10.42 -21.31
CA VAL A 55 0.76 10.95 -20.34
C VAL A 55 1.23 10.74 -18.90
N LYS A 56 1.83 9.57 -18.61
CA LYS A 56 2.32 9.24 -17.27
C LYS A 56 3.74 9.73 -17.09
N GLN A 57 3.94 10.73 -16.22
CA GLN A 57 5.27 11.12 -15.77
C GLN A 57 5.97 9.92 -15.11
N ARG A 58 7.19 9.64 -15.54
CA ARG A 58 8.08 8.69 -14.87
C ARG A 58 8.91 9.51 -13.87
N ALA A 59 8.83 9.13 -12.59
CA ALA A 59 9.76 9.59 -11.57
C ALA A 59 11.07 8.80 -11.68
#